data_AF-A0A6L3ES35-F1
#
_entry.id   AF-A0A6L3ES35-F1
#
_cell.length_a   1.000
_cell.length_b   1.000
_cell.length_c   1.000
_cell.angle_alpha   90.00
_cell.angle_beta   90.00
_cell.angle_gamma   90.00
#
_symmetry.space_group_name_H-M   'P 1'
#
loop_
_entity.id
_entity.type
_entity.pdbx_description
1 polymer ?
#
loop_
_entity_poly.entity_id
_entity_poly.type
_entity_poly.pdbx_seq_one_letter_code
_entity_poly.pdbx_strand_id
1 'polypeptide(L)'
;MKYGFVLLFIIGWGISACTNRQNDNSNNIASQINATETTINVESLATASQTNEISDLSTPSSILNSTLSDFPLQLGNSWIYSHTAYFGEEIATYLITDTVKDARTNGNYYIAEMGRDWKQVSGTLASDDVYGLGVNQYWYIVDGLQVYVQLNQLDLSTVESSWLEYIFPLDNSIGSWYPSGEQRSSEYVGFSGHRRIYSLVDMKVPAGEFRKCPYILTFYNNGRNEDWFCPGIGLVARKFDHQGTKYGYHTNLVEYSINE
;
A
#
# COMPACT_ATOMS: atom_id res chain seq x y z
N MET A 1 18.87 -15.43 -29.30
CA MET A 1 17.94 -15.87 -28.24
C MET A 1 18.67 -15.75 -26.91
N LYS A 2 18.37 -14.72 -26.12
CA LYS A 2 18.87 -14.56 -24.74
C LYS A 2 17.63 -14.47 -23.87
N TYR A 3 17.42 -15.48 -23.03
CA TYR A 3 16.37 -15.49 -22.01
C TYR A 3 16.78 -14.52 -20.91
N GLY A 4 15.99 -13.45 -20.73
CA GLY A 4 16.09 -12.56 -19.58
C GLY A 4 15.27 -13.14 -18.45
N PHE A 5 15.95 -13.56 -17.39
CA PHE A 5 15.33 -13.90 -16.11
C PHE A 5 14.90 -12.57 -15.45
N VAL A 6 13.60 -12.30 -15.40
CA VAL A 6 13.04 -11.21 -14.60
C VAL A 6 12.85 -11.75 -13.19
N LEU A 7 13.76 -11.40 -12.28
CA LEU A 7 13.54 -11.57 -10.85
C LEU A 7 12.45 -10.55 -10.43
N LEU A 8 11.26 -11.04 -10.11
CA LEU A 8 10.28 -10.28 -9.36
C LEU A 8 10.84 -10.06 -7.94
N PHE A 9 11.42 -8.89 -7.70
CA PHE A 9 11.65 -8.42 -6.33
C PHE A 9 10.31 -7.95 -5.78
N ILE A 10 9.65 -8.84 -5.02
CA ILE A 10 8.63 -8.41 -4.07
C ILE A 10 9.40 -7.56 -3.05
N ILE A 11 9.24 -6.24 -3.11
CA ILE A 11 9.62 -5.35 -2.01
C ILE A 11 8.60 -5.59 -0.89
N GLY A 12 8.66 -6.78 -0.30
CA GLY A 12 8.24 -6.97 1.05
C GLY A 12 9.18 -6.13 1.87
N TRP A 13 8.63 -5.21 2.65
CA TRP A 13 9.36 -4.59 3.74
C TRP A 13 10.15 -5.69 4.46
N GLY A 14 11.47 -5.61 4.35
CA GLY A 14 12.35 -6.74 4.63
C GLY A 14 12.13 -7.29 6.02
N ILE A 15 11.47 -8.44 6.11
CA ILE A 15 11.69 -9.36 7.22
C ILE A 15 13.09 -9.90 6.99
N SER A 16 14.09 -9.20 7.52
CA SER A 16 15.43 -9.77 7.65
C SER A 16 15.31 -10.89 8.69
N ALA A 17 15.05 -12.10 8.22
CA ALA A 17 15.09 -13.28 9.04
C ALA A 17 16.54 -13.48 9.49
N CYS A 18 16.83 -13.21 10.76
CA CYS A 18 17.98 -13.81 11.41
C CYS A 18 17.81 -15.32 11.34
N THR A 19 18.53 -15.97 10.42
CA THR A 19 18.51 -17.42 10.26
C THR A 19 19.18 -18.07 11.47
N ASN A 20 18.34 -18.60 12.37
CA ASN A 20 18.79 -19.58 13.34
C ASN A 20 18.99 -20.90 12.60
N ARG A 21 20.25 -21.35 12.54
CA ARG A 21 20.68 -22.59 11.90
C ARG A 21 20.15 -23.79 12.69
N GLN A 22 18.97 -24.30 12.34
CA GLN A 22 18.55 -25.64 12.74
C GLN A 22 18.86 -26.63 11.62
N ASN A 23 19.72 -27.59 11.94
CA ASN A 23 19.86 -28.86 11.25
C ASN A 23 18.51 -29.58 11.31
N ASP A 24 17.95 -29.94 10.16
CA ASP A 24 17.09 -31.11 10.08
C ASP A 24 17.34 -31.86 8.77
N ASN A 25 17.76 -33.10 8.96
CA ASN A 25 18.06 -34.08 7.94
C ASN A 25 16.93 -35.12 8.01
N SER A 26 15.95 -35.04 7.13
CA SER A 26 14.93 -36.09 6.99
C SER A 26 14.56 -36.28 5.53
N ASN A 27 15.13 -37.34 4.96
CA ASN A 27 14.59 -38.07 3.82
C ASN A 27 13.15 -38.52 4.14
N ASN A 28 12.21 -38.39 3.20
CA ASN A 28 11.58 -39.55 2.55
C ASN A 28 10.32 -39.26 1.70
N ILE A 29 10.30 -39.95 0.57
CA ILE A 29 9.19 -40.70 -0.05
C ILE A 29 8.09 -39.94 -0.82
N ALA A 30 8.28 -40.04 -2.14
CA ALA A 30 7.33 -40.20 -3.23
C ALA A 30 5.85 -40.50 -2.93
N SER A 31 4.97 -39.89 -3.72
CA SER A 31 3.85 -40.60 -4.35
C SER A 31 3.50 -39.96 -5.69
N GLN A 32 3.56 -40.78 -6.74
CA GLN A 32 3.10 -40.49 -8.10
C GLN A 32 1.56 -40.44 -8.13
N ILE A 33 0.99 -39.47 -8.85
CA ILE A 33 -0.43 -39.46 -9.21
C ILE A 33 -0.51 -39.43 -10.73
N ASN A 34 -1.06 -40.50 -11.31
CA ASN A 34 -1.46 -40.61 -12.70
C ASN A 34 -2.76 -39.82 -12.91
N ALA A 35 -2.78 -38.86 -13.84
CA ALA A 35 -3.99 -38.21 -14.29
C ALA A 35 -4.40 -38.78 -15.65
N THR A 36 -5.64 -39.29 -15.71
CA THR A 36 -6.28 -39.86 -16.89
C THR A 36 -6.90 -38.74 -17.73
N GLU A 37 -6.58 -38.71 -19.02
CA GLU A 37 -7.16 -37.78 -20.00
C GLU A 37 -8.66 -38.05 -20.20
N THR A 38 -9.47 -37.00 -20.11
CA THR A 38 -10.87 -37.02 -20.54
C THR A 38 -11.03 -36.03 -21.69
N THR A 39 -11.32 -36.56 -22.87
CA THR A 39 -11.63 -35.83 -24.10
C THR A 39 -13.07 -35.31 -24.03
N ILE A 40 -13.26 -34.01 -24.21
CA ILE A 40 -14.60 -33.42 -24.41
C ILE A 40 -14.65 -32.80 -25.80
N ASN A 41 -15.50 -33.38 -26.65
CA ASN A 41 -15.99 -32.77 -27.88
C ASN A 41 -17.06 -31.73 -27.52
N VAL A 42 -16.91 -30.49 -27.98
CA VAL A 42 -18.01 -29.51 -28.01
C VAL A 42 -18.14 -28.99 -29.44
N GLU A 43 -19.16 -29.49 -30.12
CA GLU A 43 -19.72 -28.93 -31.34
C GLU A 43 -20.46 -27.62 -31.05
N SER A 44 -20.27 -26.65 -31.95
CA SER A 44 -21.30 -25.73 -32.45
C SER A 44 -22.09 -24.91 -31.43
N LEU A 45 -21.83 -23.60 -31.38
CA LEU A 45 -22.91 -22.63 -31.22
C LEU A 45 -22.63 -21.32 -31.96
N ALA A 46 -23.73 -20.86 -32.57
CA ALA A 46 -23.81 -19.85 -33.60
C ALA A 46 -23.60 -18.42 -33.10
N THR A 47 -23.09 -17.61 -34.03
CA THR A 47 -22.85 -16.18 -33.98
C THR A 47 -24.15 -15.39 -33.71
N ALA A 48 -24.24 -14.73 -32.56
CA ALA A 48 -25.21 -13.66 -32.32
C ALA A 48 -24.43 -12.34 -32.19
N SER A 49 -24.49 -11.52 -33.25
CA SER A 49 -23.94 -10.17 -33.26
C SER A 49 -24.92 -9.26 -32.52
N GLN A 50 -24.67 -9.01 -31.23
CA GLN A 50 -25.36 -7.96 -30.48
C GLN A 50 -24.58 -6.66 -30.62
N THR A 51 -25.23 -5.67 -31.24
CA THR A 51 -24.83 -4.28 -31.25
C THR A 51 -24.94 -3.76 -29.82
N ASN A 52 -23.80 -3.68 -29.12
CA ASN A 52 -23.72 -3.07 -27.80
C ASN A 52 -24.00 -1.58 -27.90
N GLU A 53 -25.20 -1.19 -27.47
CA GLU A 53 -25.48 0.18 -27.06
C GLU A 53 -24.58 0.50 -25.86
N ILE A 54 -23.71 1.49 -26.03
CA ILE A 54 -22.83 2.03 -25.00
C ILE A 54 -23.70 2.88 -24.05
N SER A 55 -24.45 2.20 -23.18
CA SER A 55 -24.93 2.74 -21.90
C SER A 55 -23.91 2.26 -20.86
N ASP A 56 -23.48 2.99 -19.87
CA ASP A 56 -24.01 4.17 -19.20
C ASP A 56 -22.81 4.69 -18.40
N LEU A 57 -22.56 6.00 -18.41
CA LEU A 57 -21.49 6.59 -17.60
C LEU A 57 -21.98 6.58 -16.15
N SER A 58 -21.89 5.42 -15.50
CA SER A 58 -22.43 5.17 -14.17
C SER A 58 -21.88 6.23 -13.22
N THR A 59 -22.81 7.01 -12.66
CA THR A 59 -22.46 7.98 -11.62
C THR A 59 -21.76 7.23 -10.49
N PRO A 60 -20.58 7.69 -10.03
CA PRO A 60 -19.86 7.00 -8.97
C PRO A 60 -20.77 6.82 -7.76
N SER A 61 -20.75 5.61 -7.19
CA SER A 61 -21.53 5.27 -6.00
C SER A 61 -21.28 6.30 -4.90
N SER A 62 -22.33 6.68 -4.15
CA SER A 62 -22.22 7.60 -3.01
C SER A 62 -21.10 7.22 -2.01
N ILE A 63 -20.82 5.93 -1.87
CA ILE A 63 -19.74 5.39 -1.04
C ILE A 63 -18.37 5.82 -1.56
N LEU A 64 -18.15 5.74 -2.87
CA LEU A 64 -16.89 6.15 -3.48
C LEU A 64 -16.64 7.65 -3.26
N ASN A 65 -17.70 8.47 -3.37
CA ASN A 65 -17.60 9.90 -3.11
C ASN A 65 -17.22 10.20 -1.65
N SER A 66 -17.72 9.42 -0.67
CA SER A 66 -17.28 9.59 0.72
C SER A 66 -15.80 9.26 0.92
N THR A 67 -15.31 8.15 0.35
CA THR A 67 -13.89 7.77 0.43
C THR A 67 -12.99 8.83 -0.22
N LEU A 68 -13.38 9.36 -1.37
CA LEU A 68 -12.61 10.39 -2.08
C LEU A 68 -12.71 11.79 -1.45
N SER A 69 -13.73 12.03 -0.62
CA SER A 69 -13.80 13.23 0.22
C SER A 69 -12.81 13.15 1.38
N ASP A 70 -12.62 11.97 1.97
CA ASP A 70 -11.68 11.77 3.07
C ASP A 70 -10.24 11.60 2.58
N PHE A 71 -10.04 10.99 1.41
CA PHE A 71 -8.75 10.83 0.77
C PHE A 71 -8.74 11.48 -0.62
N PRO A 72 -8.35 12.76 -0.73
CA PRO A 72 -8.48 13.54 -1.96
C PRO A 72 -7.43 13.11 -2.99
N LEU A 73 -7.76 12.10 -3.79
CA LEU A 73 -6.91 11.53 -4.84
C LEU A 73 -7.15 12.13 -6.24
N GLN A 74 -7.65 13.37 -6.31
CA GLN A 74 -7.91 14.06 -7.57
C GLN A 74 -6.61 14.43 -8.30
N LEU A 75 -6.67 14.43 -9.64
CA LEU A 75 -5.55 14.80 -10.51
C LEU A 75 -4.94 16.15 -10.10
N GLY A 76 -3.61 16.19 -9.98
CA GLY A 76 -2.87 17.39 -9.62
C GLY A 76 -2.75 17.66 -8.12
N ASN A 77 -3.47 16.91 -7.26
CA ASN A 77 -3.23 17.00 -5.82
C ASN A 77 -1.81 16.57 -5.49
N SER A 78 -1.20 17.21 -4.49
CA SER A 78 0.18 16.95 -4.11
C SER A 78 0.45 17.17 -2.62
N TRP A 79 1.48 16.49 -2.14
CA TRP A 79 1.95 16.53 -0.75
C TRP A 79 3.47 16.58 -0.72
N ILE A 80 4.02 17.45 0.10
CA ILE A 80 5.45 17.55 0.36
C ILE A 80 5.71 17.13 1.80
N TYR A 81 6.59 16.16 1.98
CA TYR A 81 6.98 15.62 3.28
C TYR A 81 8.44 15.89 3.58
N SER A 82 8.73 16.14 4.85
CA SER A 82 10.08 15.99 5.40
C SER A 82 10.20 14.59 5.97
N HIS A 83 11.13 13.81 5.42
CA HIS A 83 11.41 12.45 5.81
C HIS A 83 12.81 12.34 6.40
N THR A 84 12.92 12.04 7.69
CA THR A 84 14.20 11.83 8.37
C THR A 84 14.38 10.34 8.64
N ALA A 85 15.35 9.73 7.98
CA ALA A 85 15.74 8.35 8.20
C ALA A 85 17.05 8.29 9.00
N TYR A 86 17.21 7.23 9.79
CA TYR A 86 18.40 7.04 10.61
C TYR A 86 18.81 5.56 10.71
N PHE A 87 20.12 5.33 10.77
CA PHE A 87 20.74 4.01 10.96
C PHE A 87 22.03 4.15 11.80
N GLY A 88 22.04 3.60 13.01
CA GLY A 88 23.12 3.82 13.97
C GLY A 88 23.16 5.30 14.42
N GLU A 89 24.28 5.96 14.16
CA GLU A 89 24.46 7.41 14.40
C GLU A 89 24.26 8.23 13.12
N GLU A 90 24.04 7.59 11.99
CA GLU A 90 23.82 8.24 10.70
C GLU A 90 22.36 8.69 10.59
N ILE A 91 22.18 9.92 10.11
CA ILE A 91 20.88 10.54 9.94
C ILE A 91 20.91 11.30 8.63
N ALA A 92 19.88 11.13 7.82
CA ALA A 92 19.65 11.95 6.63
C ALA A 92 18.20 12.40 6.57
N THR A 93 18.00 13.60 6.04
CA THR A 93 16.66 14.15 5.80
C THR A 93 16.45 14.39 4.31
N TYR A 94 15.27 14.02 3.86
CA TYR A 94 14.80 14.10 2.49
C TYR A 94 13.53 14.96 2.45
N LEU A 95 13.36 15.68 1.34
CA LEU A 95 12.05 16.19 0.94
C LEU A 95 11.47 15.22 -0.08
N ILE A 96 10.28 14.72 0.20
CA ILE A 96 9.52 13.82 -0.69
C ILE A 96 8.32 14.60 -1.22
N THR A 97 8.11 14.58 -2.52
CA THR A 97 6.93 15.16 -3.16
C THR A 97 6.13 14.03 -3.80
N ASP A 98 4.92 13.80 -3.29
CA ASP A 98 3.93 12.94 -3.93
C ASP A 98 2.97 13.80 -4.75
N THR A 99 2.59 13.33 -5.93
CA THR A 99 1.62 14.02 -6.81
C THR A 99 0.73 13.01 -7.50
N VAL A 100 -0.58 13.26 -7.54
CA VAL A 100 -1.51 12.51 -8.39
C VAL A 100 -1.26 12.89 -9.86
N LYS A 101 -0.68 11.97 -10.63
CA LYS A 101 -0.32 12.16 -12.04
C LYS A 101 -1.43 11.77 -13.01
N ASP A 102 -2.27 10.84 -12.61
CA ASP A 102 -3.47 10.43 -13.34
C ASP A 102 -4.54 9.99 -12.35
N ALA A 103 -5.82 10.20 -12.70
CA ALA A 103 -6.95 9.80 -11.88
C ALA A 103 -8.16 9.48 -12.75
N ARG A 104 -8.71 8.27 -12.61
CA ARG A 104 -9.80 7.79 -13.48
C ARG A 104 -10.64 6.70 -12.83
N THR A 105 -11.87 6.56 -13.28
CA THR A 105 -12.73 5.42 -12.94
C THR A 105 -12.53 4.30 -13.96
N ASN A 106 -12.46 3.04 -13.50
CA ASN A 106 -12.46 1.86 -14.35
C ASN A 106 -13.37 0.79 -13.71
N GLY A 107 -14.58 0.63 -14.27
CA GLY A 107 -15.61 -0.20 -13.67
C GLY A 107 -16.00 0.33 -12.29
N ASN A 108 -15.85 -0.51 -11.26
CA ASN A 108 -16.17 -0.14 -9.88
C ASN A 108 -15.01 0.54 -9.14
N TYR A 109 -13.82 0.60 -9.76
CA TYR A 109 -12.64 1.17 -9.13
C TYR A 109 -12.47 2.64 -9.49
N TYR A 110 -12.05 3.44 -8.51
CA TYR A 110 -11.33 4.68 -8.78
C TYR A 110 -9.84 4.45 -8.63
N ILE A 111 -9.07 4.87 -9.62
CA ILE A 111 -7.65 4.59 -9.72
C ILE A 111 -6.91 5.91 -9.78
N ALA A 112 -5.92 6.09 -8.91
CA ALA A 112 -5.04 7.24 -8.91
C ALA A 112 -3.59 6.79 -9.05
N GLU A 113 -2.91 7.30 -10.08
CA GLU A 113 -1.48 7.14 -10.26
C GLU A 113 -0.73 8.19 -9.44
N MET A 114 0.19 7.73 -8.61
CA MET A 114 1.04 8.57 -7.78
C MET A 114 2.44 8.61 -8.37
N GLY A 115 2.92 9.82 -8.68
CA GLY A 115 4.33 10.09 -8.94
C GLY A 115 5.00 10.59 -7.68
N ARG A 116 6.17 10.02 -7.36
CA ARG A 116 6.99 10.39 -6.21
C ARG A 116 8.37 10.85 -6.67
N ASP A 117 8.72 12.06 -6.25
CA ASP A 117 10.07 12.61 -6.37
C ASP A 117 10.66 12.82 -4.97
N TRP A 118 11.97 12.71 -4.83
CA TRP A 118 12.62 12.99 -3.55
C TRP A 118 14.01 13.58 -3.73
N LYS A 119 14.43 14.36 -2.73
CA LYS A 119 15.75 14.99 -2.69
C LYS A 119 16.28 15.01 -1.26
N GLN A 120 17.50 14.53 -1.07
CA GLN A 120 18.22 14.68 0.19
C GLN A 120 18.54 16.16 0.43
N VAL A 121 18.16 16.68 1.60
CA VAL A 121 18.38 18.08 2.00
C VAL A 121 19.43 18.23 3.08
N SER A 122 19.69 17.18 3.88
CA SER A 122 20.73 17.21 4.91
C SER A 122 21.17 15.82 5.33
N GLY A 123 22.31 15.77 6.03
CA GLY A 123 22.87 14.54 6.58
C GLY A 123 23.45 13.60 5.53
N THR A 124 23.78 12.39 5.94
CA THR A 124 24.27 11.30 5.09
C THR A 124 23.84 9.97 5.71
N LEU A 125 23.39 9.04 4.88
CA LEU A 125 23.23 7.63 5.23
C LEU A 125 24.17 6.83 4.31
N ALA A 126 24.98 5.95 4.88
CA ALA A 126 25.92 5.12 4.12
C ALA A 126 25.22 4.00 3.34
N SER A 127 23.97 3.70 3.70
CA SER A 127 23.14 2.74 2.99
C SER A 127 22.43 3.41 1.80
N ASP A 128 22.54 2.79 0.63
CA ASP A 128 21.75 3.14 -0.54
C ASP A 128 20.24 2.82 -0.32
N ASP A 129 19.94 1.95 0.65
CA ASP A 129 18.58 1.60 1.05
C ASP A 129 18.06 2.59 2.10
N VAL A 130 17.65 3.76 1.63
CA VAL A 130 16.93 4.71 2.47
C VAL A 130 15.50 4.19 2.67
N TYR A 131 15.29 3.54 3.81
CA TYR A 131 14.00 2.98 4.17
C TYR A 131 12.89 4.02 4.20
N GLY A 132 11.72 3.64 3.70
CA GLY A 132 10.53 4.50 3.73
C GLY A 132 10.42 5.52 2.59
N LEU A 133 11.43 5.67 1.72
CA LEU A 133 11.30 6.51 0.52
C LEU A 133 10.34 5.91 -0.52
N GLY A 134 10.18 4.58 -0.56
CA GLY A 134 9.29 3.90 -1.50
C GLY A 134 9.79 3.94 -2.94
N VAL A 135 8.87 3.76 -3.89
CA VAL A 135 9.14 3.78 -5.33
C VAL A 135 8.68 5.09 -5.96
N ASN A 136 9.25 5.46 -7.10
CA ASN A 136 8.90 6.70 -7.81
C ASN A 136 7.49 6.70 -8.41
N GLN A 137 6.85 5.53 -8.51
CA GLN A 137 5.52 5.38 -9.07
C GLN A 137 4.75 4.27 -8.35
N TYR A 138 3.53 4.57 -7.93
CA TYR A 138 2.61 3.62 -7.32
C TYR A 138 1.16 4.01 -7.60
N TRP A 139 0.23 3.12 -7.31
CA TRP A 139 -1.19 3.28 -7.65
C TRP A 139 -2.03 3.11 -6.41
N TYR A 140 -2.92 4.06 -6.15
CA TYR A 140 -4.05 3.85 -5.25
C TYR A 140 -5.26 3.34 -6.04
N ILE A 141 -5.93 2.34 -5.49
CA ILE A 141 -7.12 1.72 -6.09
C ILE A 141 -8.21 1.73 -5.02
N VAL A 142 -9.22 2.55 -5.22
CA VAL A 142 -10.36 2.69 -4.33
C VAL A 142 -11.49 1.78 -4.82
N ASP A 143 -11.86 0.81 -3.99
CA ASP A 143 -13.02 -0.07 -4.18
C ASP A 143 -14.02 0.14 -3.05
N GLY A 144 -15.00 1.02 -3.30
CA GLY A 144 -15.95 1.46 -2.30
C GLY A 144 -15.24 2.12 -1.10
N LEU A 145 -15.18 1.39 0.02
CA LEU A 145 -14.54 1.83 1.27
C LEU A 145 -13.09 1.38 1.40
N GLN A 146 -12.60 0.49 0.55
CA GLN A 146 -11.25 -0.07 0.63
C GLN A 146 -10.31 0.69 -0.29
N VAL A 147 -9.11 0.98 0.18
CA VAL A 147 -8.05 1.62 -0.61
C VAL A 147 -6.84 0.70 -0.64
N TYR A 148 -6.57 0.16 -1.82
CA TYR A 148 -5.44 -0.70 -2.09
C TYR A 148 -4.28 0.09 -2.70
N VAL A 149 -3.07 -0.45 -2.57
CA VAL A 149 -1.83 0.06 -3.16
C VAL A 149 -1.17 -1.02 -4.01
N GLN A 150 -0.78 -0.64 -5.23
CA GLN A 150 0.09 -1.41 -6.09
C GLN A 150 1.35 -0.60 -6.44
N LEU A 151 2.52 -1.24 -6.42
CA LEU A 151 3.79 -0.59 -6.73
C LEU A 151 4.16 -0.83 -8.18
N ASN A 152 4.69 0.20 -8.86
CA ASN A 152 5.21 0.19 -10.23
C ASN A 152 4.19 -0.10 -11.35
N GLN A 153 3.41 -1.19 -11.26
CA GLN A 153 2.51 -1.64 -12.31
C GLN A 153 1.09 -1.80 -11.79
N LEU A 154 0.13 -1.25 -12.55
CA LEU A 154 -1.30 -1.44 -12.32
C LEU A 154 -1.76 -2.78 -12.92
N ASP A 155 -2.38 -3.61 -12.09
CA ASP A 155 -3.05 -4.84 -12.51
C ASP A 155 -4.35 -5.01 -11.72
N LEU A 156 -5.47 -4.70 -12.38
CA LEU A 156 -6.79 -4.76 -11.75
C LEU A 156 -7.27 -6.19 -11.48
N SER A 157 -6.60 -7.21 -12.01
CA SER A 157 -6.93 -8.61 -11.72
C SER A 157 -6.40 -9.09 -10.36
N THR A 158 -5.49 -8.32 -9.74
CA THR A 158 -4.83 -8.67 -8.47
C THR A 158 -5.11 -7.67 -7.34
N VAL A 159 -6.16 -6.83 -7.47
CA VAL A 159 -6.54 -5.83 -6.45
C VAL A 159 -6.76 -6.48 -5.08
N GLU A 160 -7.55 -7.55 -5.02
CA GLU A 160 -7.90 -8.23 -3.76
C GLU A 160 -6.68 -8.79 -3.01
N SER A 161 -5.61 -9.16 -3.73
CA SER A 161 -4.35 -9.63 -3.14
C SER A 161 -3.32 -8.51 -2.93
N SER A 162 -3.61 -7.29 -3.37
CA SER A 162 -2.73 -6.12 -3.23
C SER A 162 -2.69 -5.61 -1.79
N TRP A 163 -1.81 -4.63 -1.53
CA TRP A 163 -1.66 -4.08 -0.19
C TRP A 163 -2.89 -3.22 0.18
N LEU A 164 -3.68 -3.63 1.17
CA LEU A 164 -4.84 -2.88 1.65
C LEU A 164 -4.38 -1.79 2.62
N GLU A 165 -4.22 -0.58 2.10
CA GLU A 165 -3.67 0.54 2.87
C GLU A 165 -4.70 1.05 3.88
N TYR A 166 -5.94 1.32 3.44
CA TYR A 166 -7.00 1.87 4.28
C TYR A 166 -8.35 1.19 4.05
N ILE A 167 -9.18 1.24 5.09
CA ILE A 167 -10.62 0.95 5.02
C ILE A 167 -11.32 2.19 5.59
N PHE A 168 -12.35 2.71 4.93
CA PHE A 168 -13.10 3.90 5.34
C PHE A 168 -14.48 3.54 5.92
N PRO A 169 -15.08 4.40 6.77
CA PRO A 169 -14.50 5.61 7.37
C PRO A 169 -13.42 5.25 8.38
N LEU A 170 -12.31 5.99 8.42
CA LEU A 170 -11.20 5.71 9.34
C LEU A 170 -11.56 6.05 10.80
N ASP A 171 -12.43 5.25 11.43
CA ASP A 171 -12.77 5.34 12.85
C ASP A 171 -12.73 3.96 13.55
N ASN A 172 -13.04 3.94 14.84
CA ASN A 172 -12.97 2.74 15.67
C ASN A 172 -14.00 1.64 15.29
N SER A 173 -14.94 1.90 14.36
CA SER A 173 -15.93 0.91 13.92
C SER A 173 -15.37 -0.15 12.98
N ILE A 174 -14.26 0.13 12.30
CA ILE A 174 -13.62 -0.79 11.34
C ILE A 174 -12.95 -1.99 12.02
N GLY A 175 -12.55 -1.85 13.29
CA GLY A 175 -11.75 -2.87 13.97
C GLY A 175 -10.31 -2.90 13.45
N SER A 176 -9.82 -4.09 13.10
CA SER A 176 -8.45 -4.32 12.60
C SER A 176 -8.46 -5.06 11.28
N TRP A 177 -7.46 -4.80 10.43
CA TRP A 177 -7.29 -5.47 9.14
C TRP A 177 -5.83 -5.84 8.90
N TYR A 178 -5.60 -6.75 7.93
CA TYR A 178 -4.27 -7.08 7.45
C TYR A 178 -4.02 -6.37 6.11
N PRO A 179 -2.96 -5.55 5.99
CA PRO A 179 -2.63 -4.94 4.72
C PRO A 179 -2.13 -5.94 3.67
N SER A 180 -1.46 -7.03 4.05
CA SER A 180 -1.03 -8.07 3.09
C SER A 180 -2.21 -8.92 2.64
N GLY A 181 -2.40 -9.09 1.32
CA GLY A 181 -3.42 -9.99 0.76
C GLY A 181 -3.25 -11.44 1.17
N GLU A 182 -2.01 -11.92 1.28
CA GLU A 182 -1.69 -13.26 1.77
C GLU A 182 -2.13 -13.46 3.23
N GLN A 183 -1.95 -12.44 4.08
CA GLN A 183 -2.39 -12.53 5.46
C GLN A 183 -3.91 -12.45 5.59
N ARG A 184 -4.59 -11.67 4.73
CA ARG A 184 -6.06 -11.63 4.69
C ARG A 184 -6.68 -12.96 4.27
N SER A 185 -6.02 -13.75 3.43
CA SER A 185 -6.50 -15.06 2.99
C SER A 185 -6.08 -16.22 3.90
N SER A 186 -5.21 -15.97 4.87
CA SER A 186 -4.71 -16.98 5.80
C SER A 186 -5.68 -17.24 6.96
N GLU A 187 -5.85 -18.50 7.33
CA GLU A 187 -6.55 -18.90 8.56
C GLU A 187 -5.74 -18.56 9.83
N TYR A 188 -4.43 -18.33 9.67
CA TYR A 188 -3.53 -17.98 10.78
C TYR A 188 -3.50 -16.47 11.02
N VAL A 189 -4.32 -16.04 11.98
CA VAL A 189 -4.30 -14.67 12.51
C VAL A 189 -3.13 -14.47 13.48
N GLY A 190 -1.95 -14.15 12.94
CA GLY A 190 -0.81 -13.71 13.74
C GLY A 190 -0.91 -12.23 14.14
N PHE A 191 -0.30 -11.84 15.27
CA PHE A 191 -0.25 -10.42 15.67
C PHE A 191 0.66 -9.57 14.75
N SER A 192 1.58 -10.15 13.99
CA SER A 192 2.45 -9.39 13.09
C SER A 192 1.73 -9.01 11.79
N GLY A 193 1.83 -7.76 11.38
CA GLY A 193 1.20 -7.19 10.20
C GLY A 193 -0.24 -6.69 10.42
N HIS A 194 -0.83 -6.85 11.62
CA HIS A 194 -2.18 -6.34 11.85
C HIS A 194 -2.17 -4.81 11.99
N ARG A 195 -3.12 -4.16 11.33
CA ARG A 195 -3.34 -2.71 11.34
C ARG A 195 -4.67 -2.40 12.03
N ARG A 196 -4.72 -1.32 12.83
CA ARG A 196 -5.96 -0.83 13.44
C ARG A 196 -5.90 0.66 13.72
N ILE A 197 -7.07 1.27 13.86
CA ILE A 197 -7.19 2.62 14.41
C ILE A 197 -7.15 2.52 15.92
N TYR A 198 -6.24 3.28 16.54
CA TYR A 198 -6.02 3.27 17.97
C TYR A 198 -6.82 4.38 18.67
N SER A 199 -6.83 5.58 18.08
CA SER A 199 -7.54 6.76 18.60
C SER A 199 -7.67 7.83 17.52
N LEU A 200 -8.49 8.84 17.78
CA LEU A 200 -8.47 10.11 17.04
C LEU A 200 -7.64 11.11 17.83
N VAL A 201 -6.71 11.80 17.17
CA VAL A 201 -5.80 12.75 17.83
C VAL A 201 -5.73 14.07 17.05
N ASP A 202 -5.40 15.15 17.74
CA ASP A 202 -5.05 16.40 17.08
C ASP A 202 -3.56 16.36 16.70
N MET A 203 -3.24 16.70 15.46
CA MET A 203 -1.89 16.63 14.90
C MET A 203 -1.37 18.02 14.58
N LYS A 204 -0.16 18.32 15.06
CA LYS A 204 0.58 19.52 14.70
C LYS A 204 1.83 19.13 13.93
N VAL A 205 1.87 19.51 12.66
CA VAL A 205 2.99 19.25 11.74
C VAL A 205 3.35 20.57 11.05
N PRO A 206 4.47 20.66 10.30
CA PRO A 206 4.85 21.92 9.67
C PRO A 206 3.80 22.49 8.71
N ALA A 207 2.98 21.64 8.06
CA ALA A 207 1.88 22.08 7.20
C ALA A 207 0.69 22.73 7.96
N GLY A 208 0.60 22.58 9.28
CA GLY A 208 -0.48 23.16 10.07
C GLY A 208 -0.94 22.31 11.25
N GLU A 209 -2.11 22.68 11.79
CA GLU A 209 -2.79 21.95 12.85
C GLU A 209 -4.05 21.29 12.29
N PHE A 210 -4.14 19.97 12.45
CA PHE A 210 -5.25 19.14 11.99
C PHE A 210 -5.92 18.49 13.20
N ARG A 211 -7.25 18.33 13.15
CA ARG A 211 -8.03 17.82 14.28
C ARG A 211 -8.63 16.46 13.98
N LYS A 212 -8.79 15.65 15.02
CA LYS A 212 -9.43 14.32 14.95
C LYS A 212 -8.84 13.40 13.86
N CYS A 213 -7.54 13.44 13.68
CA CYS A 213 -6.81 12.60 12.75
C CYS A 213 -6.73 11.17 13.28
N PRO A 214 -7.16 10.15 12.51
CA PRO A 214 -6.96 8.76 12.88
C PRO A 214 -5.48 8.42 13.10
N TYR A 215 -5.17 7.93 14.30
CA TYR A 215 -3.87 7.36 14.65
C TYR A 215 -3.92 5.85 14.42
N ILE A 216 -3.21 5.40 13.39
CA ILE A 216 -3.24 4.03 12.89
C ILE A 216 -1.94 3.34 13.29
N LEU A 217 -2.08 2.16 13.88
CA LEU A 217 -0.94 1.33 14.28
C LEU A 217 -0.89 0.07 13.42
N THR A 218 0.29 -0.24 12.89
CA THR A 218 0.60 -1.55 12.29
C THR A 218 1.68 -2.22 13.12
N PHE A 219 1.38 -3.38 13.70
CA PHE A 219 2.29 -4.05 14.62
C PHE A 219 3.19 -5.04 13.88
N TYR A 220 4.47 -5.08 14.21
CA TYR A 220 5.42 -6.07 13.73
C TYR A 220 6.16 -6.68 14.91
N ASN A 221 6.80 -7.83 14.70
CA ASN A 221 7.59 -8.49 15.75
C ASN A 221 8.74 -7.60 16.28
N ASN A 222 9.24 -6.71 15.44
CA ASN A 222 10.42 -5.88 15.70
C ASN A 222 10.09 -4.38 15.83
N GLY A 223 8.82 -4.02 16.00
CA GLY A 223 8.43 -2.62 16.11
C GLY A 223 7.00 -2.39 15.66
N ARG A 224 6.71 -1.14 15.29
CA ARG A 224 5.40 -0.77 14.76
C ARG A 224 5.54 0.40 13.80
N ASN A 225 4.71 0.37 12.75
CA ASN A 225 4.45 1.55 11.94
C ASN A 225 3.33 2.34 12.60
N GLU A 226 3.52 3.64 12.69
CA GLU A 226 2.61 4.62 13.26
C GLU A 226 2.25 5.62 12.16
N ASP A 227 0.98 5.65 11.76
CA ASP A 227 0.48 6.55 10.73
C ASP A 227 -0.53 7.51 11.33
N TRP A 228 -0.50 8.76 10.89
CA TRP A 228 -1.53 9.74 11.20
C TRP A 228 -2.15 10.20 9.90
N PHE A 229 -3.40 9.84 9.71
CA PHE A 229 -4.20 10.25 8.57
C PHE A 229 -5.13 11.38 9.01
N CYS A 230 -5.42 12.37 8.17
CA CYS A 230 -6.40 13.41 8.46
C CYS A 230 -7.40 13.50 7.29
N PRO A 231 -8.72 13.35 7.53
CA PRO A 231 -9.73 13.45 6.48
C PRO A 231 -9.65 14.75 5.69
N GLY A 232 -9.81 14.66 4.36
CA GLY A 232 -9.69 15.78 3.43
C GLY A 232 -8.25 16.21 3.14
N ILE A 233 -7.26 15.58 3.77
CA ILE A 233 -5.83 15.87 3.57
C ILE A 233 -5.10 14.61 3.13
N GLY A 234 -5.24 13.49 3.85
CA GLY A 234 -4.45 12.27 3.63
C GLY A 234 -3.48 11.99 4.78
N LEU A 235 -2.35 11.34 4.47
CA LEU A 235 -1.29 11.06 5.44
C LEU A 235 -0.61 12.37 5.86
N VAL A 236 -0.60 12.71 7.15
CA VAL A 236 0.08 13.92 7.66
C VAL A 236 1.38 13.61 8.39
N ALA A 237 1.50 12.40 8.94
CA ALA A 237 2.74 11.92 9.51
C ALA A 237 2.82 10.39 9.44
N ARG A 238 4.05 9.87 9.41
CA ARG A 238 4.34 8.45 9.51
C ARG A 238 5.63 8.24 10.29
N LYS A 239 5.69 7.18 11.07
CA LYS A 239 6.84 6.85 11.90
C LYS A 239 7.05 5.34 11.98
N PHE A 240 8.32 4.94 11.95
CA PHE A 240 8.76 3.60 12.29
C PHE A 240 10.02 3.69 13.13
N ASP A 241 10.00 3.09 14.32
CA ASP A 241 11.21 2.88 15.12
C ASP A 241 11.39 1.36 15.31
N HIS A 242 12.54 0.82 14.89
CA HIS A 242 12.87 -0.57 15.15
C HIS A 242 13.16 -0.79 16.65
N GLN A 243 12.51 -1.79 17.26
CA GLN A 243 12.76 -2.16 18.64
C GLN A 243 14.09 -2.92 18.74
N GLY A 244 15.06 -2.32 19.41
CA GLY A 244 16.34 -2.95 19.75
C GLY A 244 17.53 -2.56 18.87
N THR A 245 17.31 -1.82 17.78
CA THR A 245 18.40 -1.21 17.00
C THR A 245 18.08 0.25 16.72
N LYS A 246 19.10 1.09 16.57
CA LYS A 246 18.94 2.50 16.20
C LYS A 246 18.67 2.60 14.70
N TYR A 247 17.50 2.15 14.27
CA TYR A 247 17.10 2.19 12.88
C TYR A 247 15.62 2.55 12.77
N GLY A 248 15.27 3.45 11.86
CA GLY A 248 13.90 3.90 11.66
C GLY A 248 13.80 5.15 10.79
N TYR A 249 12.60 5.71 10.74
CA TYR A 249 12.33 6.94 10.01
C TYR A 249 11.08 7.66 10.53
N HIS A 250 11.09 8.98 10.47
CA HIS A 250 9.95 9.86 10.75
C HIS A 250 9.63 10.68 9.50
N THR A 251 8.36 10.80 9.15
CA THR A 251 7.86 11.56 8.01
C THR A 251 6.80 12.52 8.50
N ASN A 252 6.91 13.81 8.15
CA ASN A 252 5.94 14.83 8.52
C ASN A 252 5.55 15.65 7.28
N LEU A 253 4.25 15.96 7.16
CA LEU A 253 3.73 16.82 6.10
C LEU A 253 4.21 18.26 6.30
N VAL A 254 4.83 18.79 5.26
CA VAL A 254 5.38 20.15 5.21
C VAL A 254 4.44 21.08 4.47
N GLU A 255 3.89 20.61 3.36
CA GLU A 255 3.01 21.39 2.49
C GLU A 255 2.09 20.44 1.73
N TYR A 256 0.94 20.91 1.29
CA TYR A 256 0.03 20.16 0.43
C TYR A 256 -0.77 21.12 -0.48
N SER A 257 -1.24 20.60 -1.60
CA SER A 257 -2.16 21.29 -2.52
C SER A 257 -3.28 20.33 -2.88
N ILE A 258 -4.49 20.63 -2.41
CA ILE A 258 -5.70 19.88 -2.76
C ILE A 258 -6.56 20.77 -3.66
N ASN A 259 -6.92 20.25 -4.83
CA ASN A 259 -7.84 20.89 -5.76
C ASN A 259 -9.29 20.61 -5.33
N GLU A 260 -10.13 21.64 -5.39
CA GLU A 260 -11.59 21.52 -5.21
C GLU A 260 -12.30 21.04 -6.48
#